data_AF-A0A9X4D1K1-F1
#
_entry.id   AF-A0A9X4D1K1-F1
#
_cell.length_a   1.000
_cell.length_b   1.000
_cell.length_c   1.000
_cell.angle_alpha   90.00
_cell.angle_beta   90.00
_cell.angle_gamma   90.00
#
_symmetry.space_group_name_H-M   'P 1'
#
loop_
_entity.id
_entity.type
_entity.pdbx_description
1 polymer ?
#
loop_
_entity_poly.entity_id
_entity_poly.type
_entity_poly.pdbx_seq_one_letter_code
_entity_poly.pdbx_strand_id
1 'polypeptide(L)' 'MNIEIETLQKTAQHWRESNQCHQGGIVLVWQGAVYGWKNELRDPQHEQPGAFAVDSAGKVFIAEGGDPYNGAIRWSPLAL' A
#
# COMPACT_ATOMS: atom_id res chain seq x y z
N MET A 1 -3.75 -15.05 1.98
CA MET A 1 -2.44 -14.51 2.41
C MET A 1 -1.40 -14.46 1.29
N ASN A 2 -0.75 -15.54 0.85
CA ASN A 2 0.30 -15.44 -0.20
C ASN A 2 -0.24 -15.00 -1.57
N ILE A 3 -1.41 -15.52 -1.97
CA ILE A 3 -2.09 -15.09 -3.22
C ILE A 3 -2.47 -13.61 -3.18
N GLU A 4 -2.88 -13.09 -2.01
CA GLU A 4 -3.25 -11.68 -1.87
C GLU A 4 -2.03 -10.76 -1.96
N ILE A 5 -0.89 -11.16 -1.38
CA ILE A 5 0.38 -10.42 -1.49
C ILE A 5 0.83 -10.36 -2.95
N GLU A 6 0.82 -11.49 -3.67
CA GLU A 6 1.17 -11.50 -5.10
C GLU A 6 0.25 -10.62 -5.94
N THR A 7 -1.05 -10.61 -5.65
CA THR A 7 -2.01 -9.72 -6.33
C THR A 7 -1.66 -8.25 -6.07
N LEU A 8 -1.36 -7.87 -4.83
CA LEU A 8 -0.99 -6.49 -4.48
C LEU A 8 0.32 -6.06 -5.16
N GLN A 9 1.31 -6.95 -5.22
CA GLN A 9 2.57 -6.72 -5.92
C GLN A 9 2.34 -6.49 -7.42
N LYS A 10 1.54 -7.33 -8.07
CA LYS A 10 1.19 -7.18 -9.49
C LYS A 10 0.45 -5.87 -9.76
N THR A 11 -0.52 -5.51 -8.92
CA THR A 11 -1.25 -4.25 -9.03
C THR A 11 -0.31 -3.05 -8.92
N ALA A 12 0.62 -3.06 -7.96
CA ALA A 12 1.61 -2.00 -7.80
C ALA A 12 2.59 -1.93 -8.98
N GLN A 13 3.03 -3.09 -9.50
CA GLN A 13 3.92 -3.16 -10.65
C GLN A 13 3.26 -2.56 -11.91
N HIS A 14 2.03 -2.96 -12.23
CA HIS A 14 1.30 -2.42 -13.39
C HIS A 14 1.15 -0.90 -13.31
N TRP A 15 0.89 -0.37 -12.11
CA TRP A 15 0.83 1.09 -11.92
C TRP A 15 2.18 1.74 -12.21
N ARG A 16 3.29 1.18 -11.72
CA ARG A 16 4.65 1.72 -11.93
C ARG A 16 5.06 1.72 -13.40
N GLU A 17 4.72 0.68 -14.15
CA GLU A 17 5.00 0.58 -15.59
C GLU A 17 4.37 1.74 -16.38
N SER A 18 3.18 2.19 -15.94
CA SER A 18 2.45 3.33 -16.51
C SER A 18 2.87 4.69 -15.93
N ASN A 19 3.65 4.71 -14.84
CA ASN A 19 3.98 5.91 -14.06
C ASN A 19 5.50 6.02 -13.83
N GLN A 20 6.28 5.99 -14.92
CA GLN A 20 7.74 5.85 -14.90
C GLN A 20 8.49 7.01 -14.23
N CYS A 21 7.88 8.18 -14.04
CA CYS A 21 8.47 9.29 -13.28
C CYS A 21 8.48 9.05 -11.76
N HIS A 22 7.74 8.05 -11.27
CA HIS A 22 7.60 7.69 -9.86
C HIS A 22 8.38 6.40 -9.53
N GLN A 23 9.66 6.38 -9.91
CA GLN A 23 10.59 5.30 -9.53
C GLN A 23 10.79 5.32 -8.02
N GLY A 24 10.60 4.18 -7.35
CA GLY A 24 10.70 4.10 -5.89
C GLY A 24 9.40 4.44 -5.15
N GLY A 25 9.50 4.72 -3.85
CA GLY A 25 8.36 5.08 -3.01
C GLY A 25 7.33 3.96 -2.82
N ILE A 26 6.13 4.34 -2.38
CA ILE A 26 5.04 3.48 -1.94
C ILE A 26 3.85 3.67 -2.86
N VAL A 27 3.34 2.56 -3.41
CA VAL A 27 2.04 2.52 -4.07
C VAL A 27 0.98 2.12 -3.04
N LEU A 28 -0.10 2.89 -2.97
CA LEU A 28 -1.20 2.66 -2.04
C LEU A 28 -2.38 2.01 -2.75
N VAL A 29 -2.87 0.90 -2.21
CA VAL A 29 -3.94 0.09 -2.77
C VAL A 29 -5.06 -0.04 -1.75
N TRP A 30 -6.30 0.20 -2.16
CA TRP A 30 -7.47 -0.03 -1.31
C TRP A 30 -8.61 -0.60 -2.17
N GLN A 31 -9.30 -1.61 -1.64
CA GLN A 31 -10.33 -2.36 -2.37
C GLN A 31 -9.89 -2.84 -3.77
N GLY A 32 -8.62 -3.24 -3.90
CA GLY A 32 -8.04 -3.77 -5.14
C GLY A 32 -7.62 -2.72 -6.17
N ALA A 33 -7.80 -1.42 -5.90
CA ALA A 33 -7.41 -0.34 -6.80
C ALA A 33 -6.30 0.54 -6.21
N VAL A 34 -5.37 1.00 -7.05
CA VAL A 34 -4.39 2.01 -6.66
C VAL A 34 -5.10 3.35 -6.48
N TYR A 35 -4.94 3.96 -5.31
CA TYR A 35 -5.53 5.29 -5.03
C TYR A 35 -4.47 6.37 -4.82
N GLY A 36 -3.19 6.01 -4.72
CA GLY A 36 -2.13 7.00 -4.55
C GLY A 36 -0.71 6.44 -4.60
N TRP A 37 0.24 7.37 -4.64
CA TRP A 37 1.66 7.11 -4.47
C TRP A 37 2.27 8.13 -3.52
N LYS A 38 3.24 7.69 -2.71
CA LYS A 38 4.03 8.55 -1.82
C LYS A 38 5.51 8.21 -1.98
N ASN A 39 6.40 9.18 -1.79
CA ASN A 39 7.84 8.90 -1.85
C ASN A 39 8.34 8.02 -0.68
N GLU A 40 7.61 7.95 0.45
CA GLU A 40 7.91 7.08 1.58
C GLU A 40 6.63 6.73 2.37
N LEU A 41 6.71 5.70 3.22
CA LEU A 41 5.59 5.26 4.06
C LEU A 41 5.50 6.16 5.30
N ARG A 42 4.41 6.91 5.43
CA ARG A 42 4.19 7.91 6.50
C ARG A 42 2.92 7.61 7.30
N ASP A 43 2.37 8.67 7.90
CA ASP A 43 1.34 8.69 8.92
C ASP A 43 0.12 7.79 8.59
N PRO A 44 -0.05 6.67 9.30
CA PRO A 44 -1.15 5.72 9.06
C PRO A 44 -2.53 6.33 9.35
N GLN A 45 -2.60 7.35 10.20
CA GLN A 45 -3.84 8.08 10.53
C GLN A 45 -4.43 8.86 9.34
N HIS A 46 -3.66 9.03 8.26
CA HIS A 46 -4.17 9.63 7.01
C HIS A 46 -4.64 8.57 6.01
N GLU A 47 -4.69 7.31 6.41
CA GLU A 47 -4.94 6.18 5.54
C GLU A 47 -6.16 5.42 6.01
N GLN A 48 -6.90 4.90 5.04
CA GLN A 48 -8.09 4.11 5.31
C GLN A 48 -7.69 2.79 5.99
N PRO A 49 -8.30 2.42 7.14
CA PRO A 49 -8.09 1.10 7.73
C PRO A 49 -8.34 -0.02 6.72
N GLY A 50 -7.41 -0.97 6.63
CA GLY A 50 -7.39 -2.03 5.63
C GLY A 50 -6.81 -1.65 4.26
N ALA A 51 -6.33 -0.42 4.08
CA ALA A 51 -5.50 -0.08 2.93
C ALA A 51 -4.15 -0.79 2.97
N PHE A 52 -3.57 -1.01 1.81
CA PHE A 52 -2.27 -1.64 1.62
C PHE A 52 -1.26 -0.66 1.04
N ALA A 53 -0.02 -0.81 1.48
CA ALA A 53 1.13 -0.09 0.94
C ALA A 53 2.12 -1.11 0.35
N VAL A 54 2.58 -0.87 -0.88
CA VAL A 54 3.56 -1.71 -1.57
C VAL A 54 4.77 -0.86 -1.93
N ASP A 55 5.93 -1.18 -1.34
CA ASP A 55 7.17 -0.47 -1.64
C ASP A 55 7.77 -0.90 -3.00
N SER A 56 8.87 -0.28 -3.40
CA SER A 56 9.54 -0.61 -4.68
C SER A 56 10.25 -1.95 -4.69
N ALA A 57 10.47 -2.58 -3.54
CA ALA A 57 11.01 -3.93 -3.43
C ALA A 57 9.89 -4.99 -3.39
N GLY A 58 8.62 -4.57 -3.42
CA GLY A 58 7.47 -5.46 -3.35
C GLY A 58 7.08 -5.88 -1.93
N LYS A 59 7.64 -5.24 -0.89
CA LYS A 59 7.18 -5.48 0.48
C LYS A 59 5.82 -4.86 0.68
N VAL A 60 4.93 -5.62 1.33
CA VAL A 60 3.54 -5.21 1.55
C VAL A 60 3.31 -4.90 3.03
N PHE A 61 2.57 -3.82 3.28
CA PHE A 61 2.11 -3.41 4.60
C PHE A 61 0.60 -3.21 4.57
N ILE A 62 -0.06 -3.46 5.70
CA ILE A 62 -1.48 -3.17 5.91
C ILE A 62 -1.64 -2.05 6.94
N ALA A 63 -2.58 -1.14 6.67
CA ALA A 63 -3.01 -0.10 7.59
C ALA A 63 -3.96 -0.71 8.64
N GLU A 64 -3.46 -0.97 9.85
CA GLU A 64 -4.19 -1.70 10.90
C GLU A 64 -4.84 -0.80 11.94
N GLY A 65 -6.01 -1.26 12.42
CA GLY A 65 -6.77 -0.63 13.50
C GLY A 65 -7.40 0.71 13.07
N GLY A 66 -7.88 1.45 14.06
CA GLY A 66 -8.53 2.74 13.84
C GLY A 66 -9.91 2.60 13.22
N ASP A 67 -10.38 3.67 12.59
CA ASP A 67 -11.72 3.77 11.99
C ASP A 67 -11.73 4.71 10.77
N PRO A 68 -12.80 4.74 9.96
CA PRO A 68 -12.83 5.59 8.76
C PRO A 68 -12.74 7.10 9.00
N TYR A 69 -13.00 7.57 10.23
CA TYR A 69 -12.94 8.99 10.57
C TYR A 69 -11.53 9.40 11.04
N ASN A 70 -10.89 8.56 11.86
CA ASN A 70 -9.58 8.83 12.45
C ASN A 70 -8.39 8.24 11.66
N GLY A 71 -8.67 7.40 10.66
CA GLY A 71 -7.68 6.64 9.91
C GLY A 71 -7.09 5.47 10.70
N ALA A 72 -6.08 4.83 10.14
CA ALA A 72 -5.43 3.68 10.76
C ALA A 72 -4.47 4.06 11.90
N ILE A 73 -4.24 3.14 12.82
CA ILE A 73 -3.35 3.36 13.97
C ILE A 73 -1.89 3.13 13.59
N ARG A 74 -1.61 2.11 12.77
CA ARG A 74 -0.24 1.73 12.39
C ARG A 74 -0.17 1.06 11.03
N TRP A 75 1.04 0.99 10.48
CA TRP A 75 1.39 0.08 9.42
C TRP A 75 1.97 -1.21 10.00
N SER A 76 1.49 -2.36 9.53
CA SER A 76 2.04 -3.68 9.90
C SER A 76 2.53 -4.39 8.65
N PRO A 77 3.76 -4.94 8.64
CA PRO A 77 4.26 -5.69 7.51
C PRO A 77 3.48 -7.00 7.34
N LEU A 78 3.11 -7.33 6.11
CA LEU A 78 2.64 -8.67 5.77
C LEU A 78 3.85 -9.54 5.47
N ALA A 79 4.08 -10.55 6.31
CA ALA A 79 5.08 -11.57 6.04
C ALA A 79 4.50 -12.63 5.09
N LEU A 80 5.35 -13.12 4.17
CA LEU A 80 5.10 -14.29 3.34
C LEU A 80 5.25 -15.60 4.12
#